data_AF-A0A356S3E1-F1
#
_entry.id   AF-A0A356S3E1-F1
#
_cell.length_a   1.000
_cell.length_b   1.000
_cell.length_c   1.000
_cell.angle_alpha   90.00
_cell.angle_beta   90.00
_cell.angle_gamma   90.00
#
_symmetry.space_group_name_H-M   'P 1'
#
loop_
_entity.id
_entity.type
_entity.pdbx_description
1 polymer ?
#
loop_
_entity_poly.entity_id
_entity_poly.type
_entity_poly.pdbx_seq_one_letter_code
_entity_poly.pdbx_strand_id
1 'polypeptide(L)' 'MDLDMKNMRLILSFLSFVPSLGLLAAESGYIAPLNEHGVPDFQGTWSIATQTNLERAERFGSELVISEEEAIRIEA' A
#
# COMPACT_ATOMS: atom_id res chain seq x y z
N MET A 1 -40.97 1.21 16.21
CA MET A 1 -40.59 0.55 14.95
C MET A 1 -40.73 -0.94 15.19
N ASP A 2 -41.92 -1.48 14.89
CA ASP A 2 -42.22 -2.89 15.12
C ASP A 2 -41.74 -3.71 13.93
N LEU A 3 -40.62 -4.40 14.10
CA LEU A 3 -40.10 -5.34 13.11
C LEU A 3 -40.82 -6.68 13.27
N ASP A 4 -41.57 -7.09 12.24
CA ASP A 4 -42.22 -8.40 12.20
C ASP A 4 -41.19 -9.54 12.38
N MET A 5 -41.57 -10.57 13.13
CA MET A 5 -40.69 -11.68 13.51
C MET A 5 -40.19 -12.48 12.31
N LYS A 6 -40.94 -12.46 11.20
CA LYS A 6 -40.52 -13.05 9.92
C LYS A 6 -39.38 -12.23 9.29
N ASN A 7 -39.47 -10.91 9.37
CA ASN A 7 -38.45 -9.98 8.90
C ASN A 7 -37.21 -10.02 9.81
N MET A 8 -37.40 -10.14 11.12
CA MET A 8 -36.32 -10.33 12.10
C MET A 8 -35.52 -11.60 11.83
N ARG A 9 -36.20 -12.72 11.55
CA ARG A 9 -35.55 -13.99 11.19
C ARG A 9 -34.77 -13.89 9.88
N LEU A 10 -35.35 -13.21 8.88
CA LEU A 10 -34.71 -12.99 7.59
C LEU A 10 -33.45 -12.11 7.74
N ILE A 11 -33.54 -11.03 8.52
CA ILE A 11 -32.42 -10.13 8.83
C ILE A 11 -31.32 -10.87 9.58
N LEU A 12 -31.66 -11.70 10.58
CA LEU A 12 -30.68 -12.50 11.33
C LEU A 12 -29.96 -13.53 10.45
N SER A 13 -30.67 -14.15 9.49
CA SER A 13 -30.04 -15.07 8.53
C SER A 13 -29.15 -14.36 7.49
N PHE A 14 -29.46 -13.11 7.12
CA PHE A 14 -28.56 -12.30 6.31
C PHE A 14 -27.35 -11.82 7.12
N LEU A 15 -27.52 -11.48 8.39
CA LEU A 15 -26.44 -11.01 9.26
C LEU A 15 -25.41 -12.11 9.56
N SER A 16 -25.81 -13.39 9.62
CA SER A 16 -24.89 -14.51 9.82
C SER A 16 -24.10 -14.90 8.55
N PHE A 17 -24.54 -14.48 7.37
CA PHE A 17 -23.87 -14.78 6.10
C PHE A 17 -22.75 -13.78 5.74
N VAL A 18 -22.67 -12.64 6.42
CA VAL A 18 -21.86 -11.50 5.98
C VAL A 18 -20.39 -11.46 6.46
N PRO A 19 -19.89 -12.17 7.50
CA PRO A 19 -18.48 -11.96 7.91
C PRO A 19 -17.45 -12.86 7.21
N SER A 20 -17.83 -13.78 6.30
CA SER A 20 -16.85 -14.72 5.71
C SER A 20 -15.98 -14.14 4.59
N LEU A 21 -16.37 -13.02 3.99
CA LEU A 21 -15.62 -12.41 2.87
C LEU A 21 -14.43 -11.54 3.31
N GLY A 22 -14.41 -11.07 4.57
CA GLY A 22 -13.34 -10.21 5.09
C GLY A 22 -12.09 -10.95 5.58
N LEU A 23 -12.23 -12.22 5.97
CA LEU A 23 -11.11 -13.05 6.47
C LEU A 23 -10.18 -13.56 5.35
N LEU A 24 -10.68 -13.70 4.12
CA LEU A 24 -9.89 -14.15 2.96
C LEU A 24 -9.17 -13.01 2.24
N ALA A 25 -9.46 -11.76 2.59
CA ALA A 25 -8.87 -10.56 1.98
C ALA A 25 -7.68 -10.00 2.80
N ALA A 26 -7.34 -10.61 3.93
CA ALA A 26 -6.12 -10.29 4.66
C ALA A 26 -4.94 -10.95 3.95
N GLU A 27 -4.34 -10.24 3.00
CA GLU A 27 -3.03 -10.61 2.45
C GLU A 27 -2.03 -10.74 3.61
N SER A 28 -1.49 -11.94 3.80
CA SER A 28 -0.55 -12.27 4.87
C SER A 28 0.83 -11.67 4.58
N GLY A 29 0.92 -10.35 4.55
CA GLY A 29 2.15 -9.62 4.28
C GLY A 29 2.73 -9.87 2.89
N TYR A 30 3.88 -9.25 2.64
CA TYR A 30 4.61 -9.40 1.39
C TYR A 30 5.08 -10.85 1.20
N ILE A 31 4.66 -11.49 0.10
CA ILE A 31 5.15 -12.80 -0.33
C ILE A 31 6.22 -12.57 -1.40
N ALA A 32 7.47 -12.87 -1.07
CA ALA A 32 8.57 -12.73 -2.01
C ALA A 32 8.44 -13.75 -3.17
N PRO A 33 8.67 -13.34 -4.44
CA PRO A 33 8.82 -14.30 -5.53
C PRO A 33 10.03 -15.21 -5.24
N LEU A 34 9.96 -16.48 -5.64
CA LEU A 34 11.03 -17.46 -5.44
C LEU A 34 11.59 -17.92 -6.79
N ASN A 35 12.89 -18.22 -6.84
CA ASN A 35 13.52 -18.83 -8.00
C ASN A 35 13.35 -20.37 -8.01
N GLU A 36 13.90 -21.05 -9.01
CA GLU A 36 13.82 -22.51 -9.16
C GLU A 36 14.43 -23.32 -8.00
N HIS A 37 15.26 -22.67 -7.16
CA HIS A 37 15.87 -23.27 -5.97
C HIS A 37 15.08 -22.97 -4.69
N GLY A 38 13.91 -22.30 -4.80
CA GLY A 38 13.05 -22.01 -3.67
C GLY A 38 13.54 -20.87 -2.76
N VAL A 39 14.49 -20.06 -3.21
CA VAL A 39 14.97 -18.87 -2.49
C VAL A 39 14.39 -17.59 -3.11
N PRO A 40 14.27 -16.48 -2.36
CA PRO A 40 13.79 -15.21 -2.90
C PRO A 40 14.50 -14.81 -4.20
N ASP A 41 13.71 -14.54 -5.22
CA ASP A 41 14.21 -14.11 -6.51
C ASP A 41 14.40 -12.60 -6.54
N PHE A 42 15.66 -12.18 -6.53
CA PHE A 42 16.06 -10.79 -6.70
C PHE A 42 16.39 -10.45 -8.16
N GLN A 43 16.13 -11.36 -9.10
CA GLN A 43 16.29 -11.11 -10.53
C GLN A 43 15.05 -10.38 -11.05
N GLY A 44 15.25 -9.32 -11.82
CA GLY A 44 14.16 -8.49 -12.35
C GLY A 44 14.64 -7.11 -12.78
N THR A 45 13.74 -6.32 -13.35
CA THR A 45 14.01 -4.92 -13.67
C THR A 45 13.82 -4.08 -12.41
N TRP A 46 14.92 -3.75 -11.75
CA TRP A 46 14.93 -2.82 -10.64
C TRP A 46 14.86 -1.38 -11.18
N SER A 47 13.84 -0.62 -10.76
CA SER A 47 13.86 0.83 -10.92
C SER A 47 14.59 1.43 -9.74
N ILE A 48 15.71 2.12 -9.97
CA ILE A 48 16.32 2.97 -8.95
C ILE A 48 15.48 4.25 -8.89
N ALA A 49 14.35 4.19 -8.19
CA ALA A 49 13.51 5.34 -7.88
C ALA A 49 14.07 6.14 -6.69
N THR A 50 15.40 6.27 -6.60
CA THR A 50 16.04 7.07 -5.56
C THR A 50 15.91 8.53 -5.96
N GLN A 51 15.27 9.34 -5.11
CA GLN A 51 15.04 10.77 -5.34
C GLN A 51 16.30 11.64 -5.12
N THR A 52 17.37 11.04 -4.61
CA THR A 52 18.66 11.70 -4.41
C THR A 52 19.39 11.83 -5.75
N ASN A 53 19.39 13.04 -6.30
CA ASN A 53 20.19 13.38 -7.47
C ASN A 53 21.68 13.17 -7.17
N LEU A 54 22.44 12.71 -8.18
CA LEU A 54 23.90 12.57 -8.07
C LEU A 54 24.59 13.92 -7.92
N GLU A 55 24.00 14.96 -8.51
CA GLU A 55 24.49 16.33 -8.49
C GLU A 55 23.42 17.29 -7.97
N ARG A 56 23.84 18.45 -7.47
CA ARG A 56 22.92 19.50 -7.06
C ARG A 56 22.19 20.04 -8.28
N ALA A 57 20.86 20.09 -8.22
CA ALA A 57 20.06 20.66 -9.30
C ALA A 57 20.40 22.14 -9.54
N GLU A 58 20.52 22.54 -10.81
CA GLU A 58 20.96 23.89 -11.22
C GLU A 58 20.14 25.01 -10.56
N ARG A 59 18.83 24.78 -10.34
CA ARG A 59 17.93 25.73 -9.67
C ARG A 59 18.34 26.12 -8.25
N PHE A 60 19.16 25.31 -7.58
CA PHE A 60 19.68 25.59 -6.24
C PHE A 60 21.12 26.15 -6.26
N GLY A 61 21.72 26.30 -7.44
CA GLY A 61 23.02 26.95 -7.64
C GLY A 61 24.10 26.53 -6.64
N SER A 62 24.69 27.52 -5.97
CA SER A 62 25.73 27.34 -4.95
C SER A 62 25.18 27.28 -3.52
N GLU A 63 23.86 27.21 -3.34
CA GLU A 63 23.25 27.27 -2.02
C GLU A 63 23.44 25.96 -1.26
N LEU A 64 23.93 26.06 -0.01
CA LEU A 64 24.26 24.90 0.80
C LEU A 64 23.01 24.25 1.42
N VAL A 65 21.97 25.04 1.66
CA VAL A 65 20.74 24.63 2.36
C VAL A 65 19.54 25.13 1.57
N ILE A 66 18.55 24.27 1.34
CA ILE A 66 17.26 24.64 0.72
C ILE A 66 16.22 24.90 1.82
N SER A 67 15.19 25.69 1.51
CA SER A 67 14.09 25.93 2.46
C SER A 67 13.23 24.66 2.66
N GLU A 68 12.44 24.64 3.74
CA GLU A 68 11.49 23.55 4.00
C GLU A 68 10.45 23.44 2.87
N GLU A 69 9.93 24.57 2.39
CA GLU A 69 8.99 24.63 1.26
C GLU A 69 9.62 24.12 -0.03
N GLU A 70 10.91 24.35 -0.24
CA GLU A 70 11.66 23.80 -1.37
C GLU A 70 11.84 22.30 -1.28
N ALA A 71 12.15 21.78 -0.10
CA ALA A 71 12.27 20.34 0.15
C ALA A 71 10.93 19.63 -0.12
N ILE A 72 9.82 20.17 0.37
CA ILE A 72 8.48 19.61 0.14
C ILE A 72 8.14 19.53 -1.36
N ARG A 73 8.55 20.54 -2.15
CA ARG A 73 8.35 20.51 -3.62
C ARG A 73 9.21 19.47 -4.35
N ILE A 74 10.29 18.97 -3.74
CA ILE A 74 11.09 17.89 -4.33
C ILE A 74 10.40 16.56 -4.15
N GLU A 75 9.72 16.36 -3.00
CA GLU A 75 9.08 15.10 -2.60
C GLU A 75 7.68 14.89 -3.21
N ALA A 76 6.99 15.96 -3.61
CA ALA A 76 5.66 15.93 -4.23
C ALA A 76 5.67 15.46 -5.70
#